data_AF-A0A2K3K535-F1
#
_entry.id   AF-A0A2K3K535-F1
#
_cell.length_a   1.000
_cell.length_b   1.000
_cell.length_c   1.000
_cell.angle_alpha   90.00
_cell.angle_beta   90.00
_cell.angle_gamma   90.00
#
_symmetry.space_group_name_H-M   'P 1'
#
loop_
_entity.id
_entity.type
_entity.pdbx_description
1 polymer ?
#
loop_
_entity_poly.entity_id
_entity_poly.type
_entity_poly.pdbx_seq_one_letter_code
_entity_poly.pdbx_strand_id
1 'polypeptide(L)'
;MCYLAVVNLTLVDLPGLTKIAVEGQQDSIVQDIENMVRAFIEKPNCIILAISPANQDLATSDAIKISREVDPKGERTFGVLTKIDLMDKGTDAVD
;
A
#
# COMPACT_ATOMS: atom_id res chain seq x y z
N MET A 1 -2.42 -10.19 -38.68
CA MET A 1 -2.63 -9.02 -37.80
C MET A 1 -2.95 -9.54 -36.40
N CYS A 2 -1.97 -9.58 -35.50
CA CYS A 2 -2.22 -9.86 -34.09
C CYS A 2 -2.37 -8.53 -33.37
N TYR A 3 -3.61 -8.11 -33.09
CA TYR A 3 -3.84 -7.10 -32.08
C TYR A 3 -3.52 -7.76 -30.73
N LEU A 4 -2.37 -7.42 -30.15
CA LEU A 4 -2.13 -7.66 -28.73
C LEU A 4 -3.25 -6.93 -27.98
N ALA A 5 -4.11 -7.69 -27.31
CA ALA A 5 -5.19 -7.16 -26.49
C ALA A 5 -4.60 -6.49 -25.25
N VAL A 6 -4.13 -5.25 -25.42
CA VAL A 6 -3.68 -4.41 -24.30
C VAL A 6 -4.88 -3.60 -23.85
N VAL A 7 -5.28 -3.82 -22.60
CA VAL A 7 -6.30 -3.01 -21.94
C VAL A 7 -5.68 -1.69 -21.50
N ASN A 8 -6.44 -0.59 -21.60
CA ASN A 8 -5.99 0.70 -21.09
C ASN A 8 -6.05 0.68 -19.56
N LEU A 9 -4.88 0.57 -18.92
CA LEU A 9 -4.72 0.54 -17.48
C LEU A 9 -3.75 1.64 -17.04
N THR A 10 -4.08 2.32 -15.95
CA THR A 10 -3.19 3.29 -15.30
C THR A 10 -2.66 2.69 -14.00
N LEU A 11 -1.35 2.47 -13.92
CA LEU A 11 -0.65 2.15 -12.68
C LEU A 11 0.00 3.42 -12.13
N VAL A 12 -0.12 3.62 -10.83
CA VAL A 12 0.52 4.73 -10.11
C VAL A 12 1.34 4.13 -8.99
N ASP A 13 2.63 4.45 -8.95
CA ASP A 13 3.51 4.15 -7.82
C ASP A 13 3.51 5.35 -6.87
N LEU A 14 3.29 5.11 -5.59
CA LEU A 14 3.13 6.13 -4.57
C LEU A 14 4.28 6.05 -3.55
N PRO A 15 4.71 7.19 -2.98
CA PRO A 15 5.72 7.17 -1.92
C PRO A 15 5.29 6.30 -0.74
N GLY A 16 6.24 5.58 -0.16
CA GLY A 16 6.00 4.78 1.04
C GLY A 16 5.63 5.67 2.22
N LEU A 17 4.62 5.24 2.99
CA LEU A 17 4.24 5.92 4.21
C LEU A 17 5.38 5.81 5.24
N THR A 18 5.94 6.94 5.66
CA THR A 18 6.98 6.99 6.71
C THR A 18 6.46 7.79 7.89
N LYS A 19 6.87 7.42 9.11
CA LYS A 19 6.49 8.12 10.35
C LYS A 19 7.54 9.14 10.81
N ILE A 20 8.68 9.20 10.12
CA ILE A 20 9.85 9.96 10.55
C ILE A 20 10.36 10.77 9.36
N ALA A 21 10.46 12.08 9.55
CA ALA A 21 11.18 12.95 8.63
C ALA A 21 12.68 12.68 8.76
N VAL A 22 13.37 12.48 7.63
CA VAL A 22 14.83 12.32 7.61
C VAL A 22 15.49 13.70 7.76
N GLU A 23 16.70 13.76 8.33
CA GLU A 23 17.45 15.02 8.43
C GLU A 23 17.52 15.74 7.07
N GLY A 24 17.09 17.00 7.05
CA GLY A 24 17.02 17.83 5.85
C GLY A 24 15.65 17.86 5.15
N GLN A 25 14.68 17.08 5.61
CA GLN A 25 13.28 17.18 5.15
C GLN A 25 12.49 18.16 6.02
N GLN A 26 11.44 18.73 5.44
CA GLN A 26 10.49 19.56 6.17
C GLN A 26 9.65 18.68 7.11
N ASP A 27 9.29 19.21 8.28
CA ASP A 27 8.45 18.49 9.25
C ASP A 27 7.08 18.10 8.66
N SER A 28 6.62 18.80 7.62
CA SER A 28 5.35 18.50 6.92
C SER A 28 5.41 17.31 5.96
N ILE A 29 6.60 16.77 5.65
CA ILE A 29 6.76 15.77 4.58
C ILE A 29 5.89 14.53 4.77
N VAL A 30 5.71 14.10 6.02
CA VAL A 30 4.88 12.96 6.38
C VAL A 30 3.42 13.22 6.01
N GLN A 31 2.91 14.41 6.36
CA GLN A 31 1.56 14.85 6.04
C GLN A 31 1.37 15.02 4.52
N ASP A 32 2.38 15.56 3.84
CA ASP A 32 2.34 15.79 2.39
C ASP A 32 2.30 14.46 1.61
N ILE A 33 3.09 13.47 2.03
CA ILE A 33 3.06 12.10 1.49
C ILE A 33 1.68 11.47 1.73
N GLU A 34 1.14 11.56 2.95
CA GLU A 34 -0.17 11.00 3.26
C GLU A 34 -1.28 11.64 2.41
N ASN A 35 -1.29 12.97 2.31
CA ASN A 35 -2.25 13.72 1.49
C ASN A 35 -2.14 13.34 0.00
N MET A 36 -0.91 13.14 -0.50
CA MET A 36 -0.68 12.68 -1.87
C MET A 36 -1.29 11.29 -2.08
N VAL A 37 -1.03 10.34 -1.18
CA VAL A 37 -1.59 8.98 -1.27
C VAL A 37 -3.11 9.03 -1.24
N ARG A 38 -3.71 9.77 -0.29
CA ARG A 38 -5.17 9.94 -0.15
C ARG A 38 -5.82 10.44 -1.44
N ALA A 39 -5.21 11.42 -2.12
CA ALA A 39 -5.73 11.96 -3.37
C ALA A 39 -5.89 10.93 -4.50
N PHE A 40 -5.16 9.80 -4.44
CA PHE A 40 -5.33 8.68 -5.37
C PHE A 40 -6.30 7.62 -4.83
N ILE A 41 -6.16 7.20 -3.58
CA ILE A 41 -6.91 6.06 -3.02
C ILE A 41 -8.36 6.40 -2.66
N GLU A 42 -8.72 7.67 -2.48
CA GLU A 42 -10.10 8.11 -2.24
C GLU A 42 -11.00 7.94 -3.47
N LYS A 43 -10.42 7.80 -4.67
CA LYS A 43 -11.20 7.60 -5.90
C LYS A 43 -11.86 6.20 -5.87
N PRO A 44 -13.18 6.09 -6.07
CA PRO A 44 -13.87 4.79 -5.99
C PRO A 44 -13.43 3.79 -7.06
N ASN A 45 -12.96 4.27 -8.22
CA ASN A 45 -12.44 3.44 -9.32
C ASN A 45 -10.94 3.13 -9.19
N CYS A 46 -10.36 3.27 -8.00
CA CYS A 46 -8.98 2.92 -7.71
C CYS A 46 -8.91 1.61 -6.92
N ILE A 47 -8.13 0.65 -7.45
CA ILE A 47 -7.75 -0.56 -6.72
C ILE A 47 -6.54 -0.24 -5.84
N ILE A 48 -6.64 -0.57 -4.56
CA ILE A 48 -5.59 -0.33 -3.58
C ILE A 48 -4.80 -1.62 -3.38
N LEU A 49 -3.50 -1.59 -3.64
CA LEU A 49 -2.58 -2.68 -3.33
C LEU A 49 -1.82 -2.32 -2.06
N ALA A 50 -2.27 -2.84 -0.92
CA ALA A 50 -1.65 -2.59 0.38
C ALA A 50 -0.48 -3.55 0.59
N ILE A 51 0.70 -3.12 0.16
CA ILE A 51 1.92 -3.92 0.20
C ILE A 51 2.54 -3.85 1.60
N SER A 52 2.74 -5.01 2.23
CA SER A 52 3.42 -5.12 3.53
C SER A 52 4.44 -6.26 3.50
N PRO A 53 5.60 -6.11 4.17
CA PRO A 53 6.54 -7.21 4.28
C PRO A 53 6.00 -8.25 5.28
N ALA A 54 6.22 -9.52 5.01
CA ALA A 54 5.67 -10.64 5.76
C ALA A 54 6.34 -10.86 7.13
N ASN A 55 7.47 -10.19 7.36
CA ASN A 55 8.12 -10.14 8.67
C ASN A 55 7.53 -9.06 9.60
N GLN A 56 6.59 -8.25 9.13
CA GLN A 56 5.88 -7.25 9.93
C GLN A 56 4.42 -7.62 10.04
N ASP A 57 3.83 -7.35 11.21
CA ASP A 57 2.41 -7.59 11.44
C ASP A 57 1.55 -6.73 10.53
N LEU A 58 0.69 -7.38 9.74
CA LEU A 58 -0.32 -6.73 8.90
C LEU A 58 -1.20 -5.75 9.69
N ALA A 59 -1.50 -6.06 10.95
CA ALA A 59 -2.29 -5.22 11.83
C ALA A 59 -1.62 -3.86 12.13
N THR A 60 -0.30 -3.77 12.00
CA THR A 60 0.48 -2.54 12.21
C THR A 60 0.79 -1.79 10.92
N SER A 61 0.41 -2.34 9.76
CA SER A 61 0.72 -1.75 8.46
C SER A 61 -0.07 -0.45 8.23
N ASP A 62 0.66 0.64 8.02
CA ASP A 62 0.07 1.95 7.72
C ASP A 62 -0.72 1.92 6.38
N ALA A 63 -0.29 1.10 5.42
CA ALA A 63 -1.00 0.91 4.16
C ALA A 63 -2.36 0.23 4.36
N ILE A 64 -2.45 -0.77 5.25
CA ILE A 64 -3.72 -1.42 5.60
C ILE A 64 -4.61 -0.47 6.41
N LYS A 65 -4.02 0.34 7.30
CA LYS A 65 -4.77 1.31 8.09
C LYS A 65 -5.43 2.36 7.20
N ILE A 66 -4.66 3.01 6.32
CA ILE A 66 -5.19 4.08 5.46
C ILE A 66 -6.18 3.55 4.41
N SER A 67 -5.96 2.34 3.90
CA SER A 67 -6.89 1.72 2.95
C SER A 67 -8.23 1.40 3.60
N ARG A 68 -8.26 0.93 4.85
CA ARG A 68 -9.51 0.70 5.59
C ARG A 68 -10.30 1.98 5.89
N GLU A 69 -9.64 3.13 5.98
CA GLU A 69 -10.34 4.41 6.16
C GLU A 69 -11.14 4.81 4.91
N VAL A 70 -10.63 4.48 3.71
CA VAL A 70 -11.27 4.82 2.42
C VAL A 70 -12.04 3.66 1.78
N ASP A 71 -11.82 2.44 2.26
CA ASP A 71 -12.49 1.20 1.86
C ASP A 71 -12.71 0.27 3.08
N PRO A 72 -13.66 0.61 3.97
CA PRO A 72 -13.90 -0.16 5.20
C PRO A 72 -14.37 -1.59 4.96
N LYS A 73 -14.98 -1.85 3.80
CA LYS A 73 -15.47 -3.18 3.42
C LYS A 73 -14.40 -4.03 2.73
N GLY A 74 -13.29 -3.42 2.30
CA GLY A 74 -12.23 -4.12 1.55
C GLY A 74 -12.66 -4.57 0.16
N GLU A 75 -13.63 -3.90 -0.47
CA GLU A 75 -14.17 -4.31 -1.78
C GLU A 75 -13.17 -4.06 -2.92
N ARG A 76 -12.21 -3.14 -2.71
CA ARG A 76 -11.21 -2.72 -3.71
C ARG A 76 -9.79 -2.66 -3.14
N THR A 77 -9.57 -3.29 -1.98
CA THR A 77 -8.27 -3.34 -1.30
C THR A 77 -7.74 -4.76 -1.28
N PHE A 78 -6.52 -4.95 -1.77
CA PHE A 78 -5.82 -6.23 -1.76
C PHE A 78 -4.55 -6.10 -0.92
N GLY A 79 -4.46 -6.90 0.16
CA GLY A 79 -3.25 -7.03 0.94
C GLY A 79 -2.23 -7.87 0.19
N VAL A 80 -1.04 -7.32 -0.04
CA VAL A 80 0.06 -8.02 -0.73
C VAL A 80 1.21 -8.22 0.25
N LEU A 81 1.49 -9.48 0.57
CA LEU A 81 2.62 -9.85 1.42
C LEU A 81 3.89 -10.02 0.57
N THR A 82 4.96 -9.36 0.99
CA THR A 82 6.28 -9.41 0.33
C THR A 82 7.35 -9.88 1.30
N LYS A 83 8.58 -10.17 0.83
CA LYS A 83 9.69 -10.60 1.71
C LYS A 83 9.37 -11.83 2.57
N ILE A 84 8.63 -12.78 2.01
CA ILE A 84 8.27 -14.05 2.67
C ILE A 84 9.49 -14.92 3.01
N ASP A 85 10.61 -14.68 2.32
CA ASP A 85 11.90 -15.31 2.59
C ASP A 85 12.52 -14.86 3.93
N LEU A 86 12.16 -13.67 4.40
CA LEU A 86 12.62 -13.09 5.67
C LEU A 86 11.63 -13.34 6.82
N MET A 87 10.61 -14.17 6.61
CA MET A 87 9.78 -14.64 7.73
C MET A 87 10.62 -15.52 8.65
N ASP A 88 10.56 -15.24 9.95
CA ASP A 88 11.21 -16.06 10.95
C ASP A 88 10.69 -17.50 10.88
N LYS A 89 11.59 -18.47 11.01
CA LYS A 89 11.23 -19.89 11.03
C LYS A 89 10.35 -20.18 12.25
N GLY A 90 9.04 -20.23 12.04
CA GLY A 90 8.04 -20.54 13.07
C GLY A 90 6.79 -19.67 13.05
N THR A 91 6.72 -18.64 12.20
CA THR A 91 5.50 -17.85 11.97
C THR A 91 4.91 -18.24 10.62
N ASP A 92 3.80 -18.98 10.61
CA ASP A 92 3.10 -19.34 9.38
C ASP A 92 2.15 -18.21 8.96
N ALA A 93 2.18 -17.84 7.67
CA ALA A 93 1.23 -16.89 7.05
C ALA A 93 -0.12 -17.55 6.69
N VAL A 94 -0.41 -18.72 7.25
CA VAL A 94 -1.51 -19.61 6.82
C VAL A 94 -2.70 -19.60 7.79
N ASP A 95 -2.61 -18.88 8.92
CA ASP A 95 -3.71 -18.77 9.90
C ASP A 95 -4.25 -17.33 10.01
#